data_AF-A0A9E5BMF0-F1
#
_entry.id   AF-A0A9E5BMF0-F1
#
_cell.length_a   1.000
_cell.length_b   1.000
_cell.length_c   1.000
_cell.angle_alpha   90.00
_cell.angle_beta   90.00
_cell.angle_gamma   90.00
#
_symmetry.space_group_name_H-M   'P 1'
#
loop_
_entity.id
_entity.type
_entity.pdbx_description
1 polymer ?
#
loop_
_entity_poly.entity_id
_entity_poly.type
_entity_poly.pdbx_seq_one_letter_code
_entity_poly.pdbx_strand_id
1 'polypeptide(L)'
;MSISNPEFSNSSLLKPVEIHGTDEHPKKSLPLIMLAAIGVVFGDIGTSPLYALKECFDPAHGIAYSREALFGVISMMIWALLIVVTLKYVFVVMRA
;
A
#
# COMPACT_ATOMS: atom_id res chain seq x y z
N MET A 1 42.92 -4.34 6.71
CA MET A 1 43.95 -4.78 5.74
C MET A 1 43.60 -4.18 4.40
N SER A 2 44.23 -3.04 4.07
CA SER A 2 44.00 -2.27 2.84
C SER A 2 44.82 -2.89 1.72
N ILE A 3 44.18 -3.53 0.75
CA ILE A 3 44.83 -3.89 -0.53
C ILE A 3 44.60 -2.71 -1.47
N SER A 4 45.35 -1.64 -1.25
CA SER A 4 45.50 -0.55 -2.23
C SER A 4 46.91 -0.66 -2.79
N ASN A 5 47.01 -1.34 -3.94
CA ASN A 5 48.26 -1.48 -4.68
C ASN A 5 48.69 -0.10 -5.20
N PRO A 6 49.89 0.42 -4.84
CA PRO A 6 50.30 1.78 -5.19
C PRO A 6 50.56 1.99 -6.70
N GLU A 7 50.66 0.92 -7.49
CA GLU A 7 50.96 1.00 -8.92
C GLU A 7 49.81 1.51 -9.79
N PHE A 8 48.55 1.43 -9.32
CA PHE A 8 47.38 1.91 -10.08
C PHE A 8 47.03 3.38 -9.83
N SER A 9 47.75 4.08 -8.93
CA SER A 9 47.43 5.46 -8.55
C SER A 9 47.88 6.52 -9.58
N ASN A 10 48.66 6.14 -10.59
CA ASN A 10 49.25 7.07 -11.57
C ASN A 10 48.67 6.97 -12.98
N SER A 11 47.50 6.33 -13.17
CA SER A 11 46.85 6.31 -14.48
C SER A 11 46.23 7.68 -14.80
N SER A 12 46.98 8.52 -15.53
CA SER A 12 46.55 9.80 -16.14
C SER A 12 45.37 9.70 -17.12
N LEU A 13 44.76 8.52 -17.30
CA LEU A 13 43.67 8.30 -18.26
C LEU A 13 42.27 8.41 -17.65
N LEU A 14 42.14 8.40 -16.33
CA LEU A 14 40.85 8.64 -15.68
C LEU A 14 40.88 10.06 -15.10
N LYS A 15 40.21 10.98 -15.81
CA LYS A 15 39.81 12.24 -15.18
C LYS A 15 38.96 11.86 -13.97
N PRO A 16 39.22 12.43 -12.77
CA PRO A 16 38.32 12.26 -11.65
C PRO A 16 36.93 12.71 -12.12
N VAL A 17 35.99 11.77 -12.17
CA VAL A 17 34.58 12.13 -12.30
C VAL A 17 34.24 12.82 -10.99
N GLU A 18 34.04 14.13 -11.03
CA GLU A 18 33.40 14.84 -9.93
C GLU A 18 31.97 14.33 -9.86
N ILE A 19 31.76 13.34 -8.99
CA ILE A 19 30.42 12.97 -8.53
C ILE A 19 29.93 14.19 -7.75
N HIS A 20 29.20 15.09 -8.41
CA HIS A 20 28.43 16.12 -7.74
C HIS A 20 27.28 15.41 -7.03
N GLY A 21 27.60 14.79 -5.90
CA GLY A 21 26.65 14.20 -4.97
C GLY A 21 25.80 15.32 -4.42
N THR A 22 24.71 15.62 -5.11
CA THR A 22 23.58 16.32 -4.52
C THR A 22 22.92 15.33 -3.56
N ASP A 23 23.58 15.09 -2.43
CA ASP A 23 23.06 14.35 -1.27
C ASP A 23 21.99 15.16 -0.54
N GLU A 24 21.17 15.90 -1.28
CA GLU A 24 19.89 16.38 -0.79
C GLU A 24 18.90 15.23 -0.93
N HIS A 25 19.01 14.23 -0.06
CA HIS A 25 17.83 13.43 0.28
C HIS A 25 16.84 14.42 0.89
N PRO A 26 15.73 14.80 0.20
CA PRO A 26 14.71 15.57 0.86
C PRO A 26 14.29 14.72 2.05
N LYS A 27 14.49 15.24 3.27
CA LYS A 27 14.00 14.64 4.50
C LYS A 27 12.48 14.70 4.41
N LYS A 28 11.89 13.82 3.59
CA LYS A 28 10.46 13.70 3.39
C LYS A 28 9.93 13.45 4.79
N SER A 29 9.11 14.39 5.25
CA SER A 29 8.70 14.43 6.63
C SER A 29 8.12 13.06 7.00
N LEU A 30 8.69 12.43 8.03
CA LEU A 30 8.20 11.16 8.58
C LEU A 30 6.67 11.10 8.68
N PRO A 31 5.94 12.14 9.13
CA PRO A 31 4.48 12.13 9.13
C PRO A 31 3.84 11.94 7.74
N LEU A 32 4.42 12.52 6.68
CA LEU A 32 3.93 12.36 5.32
C LEU A 32 4.09 10.93 4.81
N ILE A 33 5.19 10.26 5.16
CA ILE A 33 5.43 8.86 4.80
C ILE A 33 4.49 7.94 5.58
N MET A 34 4.25 8.21 6.87
CA MET A 34 3.30 7.44 7.67
C MET A 34 1.87 7.55 7.13
N LEU A 35 1.43 8.76 6.76
CA LEU A 35 0.11 8.95 6.14
C LEU A 35 0.00 8.21 4.81
N ALA A 36 1.05 8.24 3.98
CA ALA A 36 1.09 7.49 2.73
C ALA A 36 1.01 5.98 2.97
N ALA A 37 1.77 5.44 3.93
CA ALA A 37 1.74 4.02 4.28
C ALA A 37 0.36 3.57 4.80
N ILE A 38 -0.25 4.38 5.68
CA ILE A 38 -1.61 4.18 6.16
C ILE A 38 -2.61 4.15 5.00
N GLY A 39 -2.50 5.10 4.06
CA GLY A 39 -3.35 5.16 2.88
C GLY A 39 -3.24 3.93 1.98
N VAL A 40 -2.03 3.40 1.78
CA VAL A 40 -1.81 2.16 1.00
C VAL A 40 -2.46 0.96 1.67
N VAL A 41 -2.27 0.80 2.99
CA VAL A 41 -2.82 -0.34 3.74
C VAL A 41 -4.35 -0.31 3.78
N PHE A 42 -4.95 0.85 4.09
CA PHE A 42 -6.41 0.98 4.05
C PHE A 42 -6.97 0.87 2.63
N GLY A 43 -6.21 1.27 1.62
CA GLY A 43 -6.53 1.05 0.21
C GLY A 43 -6.59 -0.43 -0.14
N ASP A 44 -5.58 -1.21 0.24
CA ASP A 44 -5.50 -2.66 -0.01
C ASP A 44 -6.67 -3.42 0.65
N ILE A 45 -7.01 -3.10 1.90
CA ILE A 45 -8.16 -3.68 2.61
C ILE A 45 -9.48 -3.41 1.85
N GLY A 46 -9.61 -2.24 1.24
CA GLY A 46 -10.80 -1.81 0.51
C GLY A 46 -10.91 -2.32 -0.93
N THR A 47 -9.90 -3.01 -1.46
CA THR A 47 -9.99 -3.57 -2.82
C THR A 47 -11.01 -4.71 -2.90
N SER A 48 -10.99 -5.62 -1.92
CA SER A 48 -11.86 -6.80 -1.91
C SER A 48 -13.36 -6.49 -1.92
N PRO A 49 -13.88 -5.52 -1.13
CA PRO A 49 -15.28 -5.15 -1.21
C PRO A 49 -15.61 -4.48 -2.56
N LEU A 50 -14.70 -3.66 -3.11
CA LEU A 50 -14.89 -3.02 -4.42
C LEU A 50 -15.00 -4.05 -5.55
N TYR A 51 -14.16 -5.09 -5.53
CA TYR A 51 -14.26 -6.19 -6.49
C TYR A 51 -15.55 -6.99 -6.32
N ALA A 52 -15.95 -7.28 -5.09
CA ALA A 52 -17.20 -7.97 -4.82
C ALA A 52 -18.41 -7.15 -5.32
N LEU A 53 -18.43 -5.84 -5.11
CA LEU A 53 -19.47 -4.95 -5.62
C LEU A 53 -19.52 -4.96 -7.15
N LYS A 54 -18.36 -4.87 -7.80
CA LYS A 54 -18.26 -4.95 -9.26
C LYS A 54 -18.81 -6.28 -9.78
N GLU A 55 -18.48 -7.38 -9.12
CA GLU A 55 -18.92 -8.73 -9.50
C GLU A 55 -20.43 -8.92 -9.31
N CYS A 56 -21.00 -8.37 -8.22
CA CYS A 56 -22.43 -8.44 -7.97
C CYS A 56 -23.26 -7.81 -9.10
N PHE A 57 -22.76 -6.77 -9.75
CA PHE A 57 -23.45 -6.10 -10.87
C PHE A 57 -22.87 -6.44 -12.24
N ASP A 58 -22.14 -7.56 -12.35
CA ASP A 58 -21.60 -8.01 -13.63
C ASP A 58 -22.75 -8.31 -14.64
N PRO A 59 -22.69 -7.81 -15.87
CA PRO A 59 -23.77 -8.01 -16.85
C PRO A 59 -24.03 -9.47 -17.24
N ALA A 60 -23.06 -10.38 -17.05
CA ALA A 60 -23.17 -11.77 -17.48
C ALA A 60 -23.75 -12.69 -16.40
N HIS A 61 -23.46 -12.44 -15.11
CA HIS A 61 -23.84 -13.33 -14.01
C HIS A 61 -24.35 -12.60 -12.75
N GLY A 62 -24.34 -11.27 -12.76
CA GLY A 62 -24.74 -10.43 -11.64
C GLY A 62 -26.26 -10.23 -11.53
N ILE A 63 -26.65 -9.52 -10.49
CA ILE A 63 -28.02 -9.09 -10.28
C ILE A 63 -28.35 -7.88 -11.17
N ALA A 64 -29.60 -7.81 -11.63
CA ALA A 64 -30.08 -6.68 -12.41
C ALA A 64 -29.87 -5.37 -11.63
N TYR A 65 -29.31 -4.37 -12.30
CA TYR A 65 -29.04 -3.08 -11.68
C TYR A 65 -30.35 -2.37 -11.33
N SER A 66 -30.71 -2.37 -10.05
CA SER A 66 -31.82 -1.61 -9.48
C SER A 66 -31.32 -0.79 -8.30
N ARG A 67 -32.02 0.30 -7.97
CA ARG A 67 -31.65 1.17 -6.85
C ARG A 67 -31.70 0.42 -5.52
N GLU A 68 -32.69 -0.46 -5.38
CA GLU A 68 -32.94 -1.30 -4.22
C GLU A 68 -31.82 -2.34 -4.06
N ALA A 69 -31.42 -2.98 -5.16
CA ALA A 69 -30.30 -3.93 -5.20
C ALA A 69 -28.98 -3.25 -4.80
N LEU A 70 -28.70 -2.05 -5.32
CA LEU A 70 -27.50 -1.28 -4.99
C LEU A 70 -27.39 -0.99 -3.49
N PHE A 71 -28.44 -0.43 -2.89
CA PHE A 71 -28.47 -0.15 -1.46
C PHE A 71 -28.42 -1.44 -0.62
N GLY A 72 -29.06 -2.52 -1.09
CA GLY A 72 -29.01 -3.83 -0.44
C GLY A 72 -27.60 -4.40 -0.36
N VAL A 73 -26.88 -4.42 -1.49
CA VAL A 73 -25.50 -4.94 -1.56
C VAL A 73 -24.54 -4.08 -0.73
N ILE A 74 -24.62 -2.74 -0.85
CA ILE A 74 -23.77 -1.84 -0.05
C ILE A 74 -24.03 -2.02 1.45
N SER A 75 -25.29 -2.14 1.86
CA SER A 75 -25.66 -2.41 3.26
C SER A 75 -25.08 -3.74 3.76
N MET A 76 -25.25 -4.81 2.98
CA MET A 76 -24.69 -6.13 3.30
C MET A 76 -23.17 -6.09 3.47
N MET A 77 -22.46 -5.37 2.60
CA MET A 77 -21.00 -5.21 2.71
C MET A 77 -20.61 -4.49 4.00
N ILE A 78 -21.30 -3.39 4.35
CA ILE A 78 -21.05 -2.64 5.58
C ILE A 78 -21.26 -3.53 6.81
N TRP A 79 -22.40 -4.23 6.88
CA TRP A 79 -22.71 -5.12 8.00
C TRP A 79 -21.74 -6.30 8.10
N ALA A 80 -21.37 -6.90 6.97
CA ALA A 80 -20.40 -7.99 6.95
C ALA A 80 -19.02 -7.53 7.46
N LEU A 81 -18.52 -6.37 6.99
CA LEU A 81 -17.25 -5.82 7.45
C LEU A 81 -17.28 -5.49 8.94
N LEU A 82 -18.35 -4.85 9.42
CA LEU A 82 -18.51 -4.51 10.83
C LEU A 82 -18.50 -5.78 11.70
N ILE A 83 -19.29 -6.79 11.34
CA ILE A 83 -19.35 -8.05 12.09
C ILE A 83 -17.98 -8.75 12.09
N VAL A 84 -17.33 -8.91 10.94
CA VAL A 84 -16.02 -9.58 10.85
C VAL A 84 -14.96 -8.86 11.67
N VAL A 85 -14.88 -7.54 11.57
CA VAL A 85 -13.91 -6.73 12.32
C VAL A 85 -14.21 -6.81 13.82
N THR A 86 -15.48 -6.61 14.22
CA THR A 86 -15.88 -6.67 15.64
C THR A 86 -15.61 -8.04 16.23
N LEU A 87 -16.01 -9.13 15.57
CA LEU A 87 -15.77 -10.49 16.05
C LEU A 87 -14.27 -10.76 16.16
N LYS A 88 -13.49 -10.48 15.11
CA LYS A 88 -12.03 -10.63 15.15
C LYS A 88 -11.42 -9.85 16.31
N TYR A 89 -11.87 -8.62 16.54
CA TYR A 89 -11.35 -7.77 17.62
C TYR A 89 -11.74 -8.31 19.00
N VAL A 90 -13.00 -8.69 19.20
CA VAL A 90 -13.48 -9.30 20.45
C VAL A 90 -12.70 -10.58 20.77
N PHE A 91 -12.55 -11.48 19.78
CA PHE A 91 -11.89 -12.77 20.01
C PHE A 91 -10.37 -12.68 20.10
N VAL A 92 -9.71 -11.72 19.46
CA VAL A 92 -8.23 -11.63 19.45
C VAL A 92 -7.71 -10.61 20.45
N VAL A 93 -8.36 -9.44 20.56
CA VAL A 93 -7.89 -8.33 21.42
C VAL A 93 -8.49 -8.42 22.81
N MET A 94 -9.78 -8.77 22.93
CA MET A 94 -10.43 -8.94 24.24
C MET A 94 -10.27 -10.34 24.82
N ARG A 95 -9.52 -11.24 24.17
CA ARG A 95 -8.92 -12.39 24.84
C ARG A 95 -7.76 -11.90 25.72
N ALA A 96 -8.12 -11.35 26.87
CA ALA A 96 -7.25 -11.28 28.04
C ALA A 96 -7.19 -12.66 28.70
#